data_AF-A0A843KGD5-F1
#
_entry.id   AF-A0A843KGD5-F1
#
_cell.length_a   1.000
_cell.length_b   1.000
_cell.length_c   1.000
_cell.angle_alpha   90.00
_cell.angle_beta   90.00
_cell.angle_gamma   90.00
#
_symmetry.space_group_name_H-M   'P 1'
#
loop_
_entity.id
_entity.type
_entity.pdbx_description
1 polymer ?
#
loop_
_entity_poly.entity_id
_entity_poly.type
_entity_poly.pdbx_seq_one_letter_code
_entity_poly.pdbx_strand_id
1 'polypeptide(L)'
;MSPGCGESREPPLEKGCAVKRRAEAGASPGLCPSRRSVEGKVEADLLSETVKWQGKAQDLYENISGEEEFMENISAYIQDCQYFLEKDDLIRAFEAIIWAWAWMEIGLQKEILRHKR
;
A
#
# COMPACT_ATOMS: atom_id res chain seq x y z
N MET A 1 -33.54 -45.77 38.91
CA MET A 1 -32.35 -46.57 38.54
C MET A 1 -31.48 -45.69 37.65
N SER A 2 -30.29 -45.31 38.12
CA SER A 2 -29.26 -44.52 37.41
C SER A 2 -28.56 -45.38 36.31
N PRO A 3 -27.52 -44.93 35.56
CA PRO A 3 -26.78 -43.64 35.49
C PRO A 3 -26.61 -43.17 34.01
N GLY A 4 -25.85 -42.14 33.58
CA GLY A 4 -24.92 -41.18 34.18
C GLY A 4 -24.32 -40.32 33.04
N CYS A 5 -24.02 -39.04 33.32
CA CYS A 5 -23.15 -38.21 32.49
C CYS A 5 -21.95 -37.81 33.34
N GLY A 6 -20.76 -38.27 32.96
CA GLY A 6 -19.49 -37.60 33.29
C GLY A 6 -19.32 -36.38 32.36
N GLU A 7 -18.37 -35.48 32.52
CA GLU A 7 -17.32 -35.30 33.51
C GLU A 7 -16.77 -33.89 33.19
N SER A 8 -17.03 -32.89 34.04
CA SER A 8 -16.44 -31.56 33.89
C SER A 8 -15.24 -31.47 34.83
N ARG A 9 -14.03 -31.63 34.27
CA ARG A 9 -12.76 -31.44 34.99
C ARG A 9 -12.44 -29.94 35.02
N GLU A 10 -12.44 -29.37 36.22
CA GLU A 10 -11.89 -28.05 36.55
C GLU A 10 -10.37 -28.01 36.27
N PRO A 11 -9.82 -26.94 35.68
CA PRO A 11 -8.38 -26.80 35.53
C PRO A 11 -7.69 -26.36 36.85
N PRO A 12 -6.45 -26.82 37.14
CA PRO A 12 -5.80 -26.59 38.42
C PRO A 12 -5.30 -25.16 38.63
N LEU A 13 -5.42 -24.73 39.90
CA LEU A 13 -4.77 -23.54 40.48
C LEU A 13 -3.24 -23.59 40.31
N GLU A 14 -2.70 -22.75 39.41
CA GLU A 14 -1.28 -22.50 39.34
C GLU A 14 -0.84 -21.35 40.24
N LYS A 15 0.33 -21.59 40.85
CA LYS A 15 0.92 -20.88 41.99
C LYS A 15 1.43 -19.50 41.58
N GLY A 16 1.27 -18.55 42.49
CA GLY A 16 1.60 -17.15 42.30
C GLY A 16 3.04 -16.85 41.92
N CYS A 17 3.19 -15.86 41.03
CA CYS A 17 4.37 -15.03 40.94
C CYS A 17 4.01 -13.64 41.50
N ALA A 18 4.67 -13.23 42.57
CA ALA A 18 4.40 -11.98 43.26
C ALA A 18 4.71 -10.77 42.37
N VAL A 19 3.66 -10.11 41.87
CA VAL A 19 3.79 -8.80 41.20
C VAL A 19 4.11 -7.74 42.26
N LYS A 20 5.39 -7.38 42.38
CA LYS A 20 5.78 -6.13 43.04
C LYS A 20 5.32 -4.98 42.14
N ARG A 21 4.25 -4.29 42.54
CA ARG A 21 3.85 -3.00 41.97
C ARG A 21 4.95 -1.98 42.28
N ARG A 22 5.69 -1.53 41.26
CA ARG A 22 6.51 -0.33 41.36
C ARG A 22 5.63 0.84 40.94
N ALA A 23 5.33 1.73 41.88
CA ALA A 23 4.81 3.05 41.57
C ALA A 23 5.99 3.87 41.04
N GLU A 24 5.92 4.31 39.78
CA GLU A 24 6.76 5.38 39.27
C GLU A 24 5.85 6.52 38.81
N ALA A 25 5.94 7.61 39.56
CA ALA A 25 5.39 8.89 39.20
C ALA A 25 6.23 9.52 38.08
N GLY A 26 5.57 10.12 37.11
CA GLY A 26 6.06 11.30 36.37
C GLY A 26 7.24 11.11 35.43
N ALA A 27 6.95 10.92 34.14
CA ALA A 27 7.51 11.71 33.05
C ALA A 27 6.85 11.25 31.74
N SER A 28 6.21 12.18 31.03
CA SER A 28 5.81 11.96 29.64
C SER A 28 7.08 11.75 28.82
N PRO A 29 7.26 10.66 28.06
CA PRO A 29 8.43 10.54 27.19
C PRO A 29 8.27 11.61 26.11
N GLY A 30 9.12 12.63 26.17
CA GLY A 30 9.15 13.70 25.19
C GLY A 30 9.25 13.09 23.79
N LEU A 31 8.28 13.45 22.93
CA LEU A 31 8.35 13.15 21.51
C LEU A 31 9.63 13.78 20.96
N CYS A 32 10.61 12.95 20.61
CA CYS A 32 11.80 13.40 19.88
C CYS A 32 11.35 14.13 18.59
N PRO A 33 11.70 15.42 18.39
CA PRO A 33 11.26 16.18 17.21
C PRO A 33 11.84 15.64 15.89
N SER A 34 12.92 14.86 15.98
CA SER A 34 13.76 14.50 14.84
C SER A 34 13.18 13.45 13.89
N ARG A 35 12.15 12.67 14.27
CA ARG A 35 11.64 11.60 13.38
C ARG A 35 10.69 12.10 12.30
N ARG A 36 9.92 13.16 12.57
CA ARG A 36 8.90 13.68 11.64
C ARG A 36 9.45 14.26 10.34
N SER A 37 10.73 14.64 10.28
CA SER A 37 11.29 15.35 9.12
C SER A 37 11.73 14.44 7.97
N VAL A 38 12.00 13.16 8.22
CA VAL A 38 12.44 12.23 7.17
C VAL A 38 11.25 11.56 6.49
N GLU A 39 10.26 11.13 7.27
CA GLU A 39 9.02 10.51 6.80
C GLU A 39 8.33 11.46 5.81
N GLY A 40 8.00 12.69 6.26
CA GLY A 40 7.33 13.72 5.45
C GLY A 40 8.00 14.04 4.11
N LYS A 41 9.32 13.85 4.01
CA LYS A 41 10.05 14.04 2.75
C LYS A 41 9.80 12.90 1.78
N VAL A 42 9.80 11.65 2.23
CA VAL A 42 9.56 10.48 1.38
C VAL A 42 8.14 10.48 0.84
N GLU A 43 7.14 10.81 1.68
CA GLU A 43 5.76 10.90 1.21
C GLU A 43 5.59 12.02 0.17
N ALA A 44 6.20 13.19 0.40
CA ALA A 44 6.17 14.29 -0.56
C ALA A 44 6.86 13.91 -1.88
N ASP A 45 8.00 13.24 -1.82
CA ASP A 45 8.74 12.77 -2.99
C ASP A 45 7.90 11.74 -3.77
N LEU A 46 7.30 10.76 -3.09
CA LEU A 46 6.40 9.76 -3.70
C LEU A 46 5.19 10.39 -4.37
N LEU A 47 4.51 11.32 -3.69
CA LEU A 47 3.36 12.03 -4.26
C LEU A 47 3.79 12.81 -5.52
N SER A 48 4.91 13.53 -5.46
CA SER A 48 5.39 14.34 -6.57
C SER A 48 5.75 13.49 -7.80
N GLU A 49 6.44 12.36 -7.61
CA GLU A 49 6.78 11.47 -8.71
C GLU A 49 5.55 10.74 -9.23
N THR A 50 4.61 10.31 -8.36
CA THR A 50 3.38 9.64 -8.80
C THR A 50 2.55 10.55 -9.71
N VAL A 51 2.30 11.80 -9.30
CA VAL A 51 1.53 12.76 -10.12
C VAL A 51 2.23 13.07 -11.43
N LYS A 52 3.55 13.26 -11.40
CA LYS A 52 4.36 13.49 -12.61
C LYS A 52 4.28 12.34 -13.60
N TRP A 53 4.42 11.10 -13.12
CA TRP A 53 4.33 9.92 -13.99
C TRP A 53 2.90 9.64 -14.44
N GLN A 54 1.90 9.96 -13.61
CA GLN A 54 0.49 9.87 -13.99
C GLN A 54 0.17 10.77 -15.18
N GLY A 55 0.58 12.04 -15.13
CA GLY A 55 0.38 12.97 -16.24
C GLY A 55 1.06 12.48 -17.52
N LYS A 56 2.33 12.08 -17.43
CA LYS A 56 3.06 11.52 -18.60
C LYS A 56 2.39 10.29 -19.18
N ALA A 57 1.90 9.40 -18.32
CA ALA A 57 1.24 8.17 -18.73
C ALA A 57 -0.07 8.44 -19.46
N GLN A 58 -0.88 9.38 -18.94
CA GLN A 58 -2.12 9.81 -19.59
C GLN A 58 -1.83 10.44 -20.96
N ASP A 59 -0.86 11.37 -21.03
CA ASP A 59 -0.45 11.99 -22.28
C ASP A 59 0.01 10.94 -23.31
N LEU A 60 0.83 9.97 -22.88
CA LEU A 60 1.30 8.91 -23.77
C LEU A 60 0.15 8.00 -24.21
N TYR A 61 -0.73 7.59 -23.29
CA TYR A 61 -1.88 6.74 -23.56
C TYR A 61 -2.81 7.34 -24.63
N GLU A 62 -3.06 8.65 -24.57
CA GLU A 62 -3.84 9.36 -25.59
C GLU A 62 -3.20 9.31 -26.98
N ASN A 63 -1.87 9.20 -27.04
CA ASN A 63 -1.08 9.23 -28.27
C ASN A 63 -0.63 7.86 -28.78
N ILE A 64 -1.05 6.76 -28.16
CA ILE A 64 -0.72 5.40 -28.59
C ILE A 64 -1.96 4.56 -28.89
N SER A 65 -1.83 3.61 -29.80
CA SER A 65 -2.83 2.58 -30.11
C SER A 65 -2.15 1.24 -30.34
N GLY A 66 -2.90 0.15 -30.22
CA GLY A 66 -2.36 -1.20 -30.40
C GLY A 66 -3.38 -2.26 -30.05
N GLU A 67 -2.89 -3.41 -29.59
CA GLU A 67 -3.71 -4.51 -29.10
C GLU A 67 -4.63 -4.08 -27.94
N GLU A 68 -5.90 -4.49 -28.01
CA GLU A 68 -6.95 -4.06 -27.08
C GLU A 68 -6.66 -4.48 -25.64
N GLU A 69 -6.32 -5.75 -25.39
CA GLU A 69 -5.97 -6.26 -24.05
C GLU A 69 -4.80 -5.46 -23.43
N PHE A 70 -3.85 -5.06 -24.27
CA PHE A 70 -2.70 -4.29 -23.84
C PHE A 70 -3.10 -2.86 -23.43
N MET A 71 -3.96 -2.22 -24.23
CA MET A 71 -4.52 -0.89 -23.93
C MET A 71 -5.42 -0.93 -22.69
N GLU A 72 -6.25 -1.97 -22.53
CA GLU A 72 -7.10 -2.18 -21.36
C GLU A 72 -6.27 -2.29 -20.07
N ASN A 73 -5.21 -3.09 -20.09
CA ASN A 73 -4.31 -3.23 -18.94
C ASN A 73 -3.65 -1.89 -18.56
N ILE A 74 -3.17 -1.12 -19.54
CA ILE A 74 -2.60 0.21 -19.29
C ILE A 74 -3.64 1.13 -18.66
N SER A 75 -4.85 1.18 -19.23
CA SER A 75 -5.94 2.00 -18.71
C SER A 75 -6.32 1.59 -17.28
N ALA A 76 -6.39 0.30 -16.99
CA ALA A 76 -6.71 -0.21 -15.65
C ALA A 76 -5.68 0.28 -14.62
N TYR A 77 -4.38 0.19 -14.92
CA TYR A 77 -3.34 0.66 -14.01
C TYR A 77 -3.33 2.19 -13.83
N ILE A 78 -3.66 2.97 -14.86
CA ILE A 78 -3.82 4.43 -14.74
C ILE A 78 -5.00 4.77 -13.81
N GLN A 79 -6.12 4.05 -13.95
CA GLN A 79 -7.30 4.21 -13.09
C GLN A 79 -7.02 3.78 -11.64
N ASP A 80 -6.31 2.68 -11.44
CA ASP A 80 -5.88 2.22 -10.11
C ASP A 80 -4.97 3.26 -9.44
N CYS A 81 -4.02 3.84 -10.19
CA CYS A 81 -3.19 4.94 -9.68
C CYS A 81 -4.05 6.10 -9.17
N GLN A 82 -5.04 6.53 -9.96
CA GLN A 82 -5.95 7.60 -9.55
C GLN A 82 -6.73 7.23 -8.28
N TYR A 83 -7.28 6.01 -8.23
CA TYR A 83 -8.02 5.52 -7.07
C TYR A 83 -7.16 5.48 -5.80
N PHE A 84 -5.91 5.04 -5.88
CA PHE A 84 -5.01 4.99 -4.74
C PHE A 84 -4.54 6.38 -4.30
N LEU A 85 -4.34 7.32 -5.23
CA LEU A 85 -4.07 8.73 -4.90
C LEU A 85 -5.22 9.36 -4.12
N GLU A 86 -6.46 9.15 -4.56
CA GLU A 86 -7.66 9.66 -3.87
C GLU A 86 -7.79 9.12 -2.42
N LYS A 87 -7.16 7.99 -2.14
CA LYS A 87 -7.13 7.33 -0.83
C LYS A 87 -5.88 7.59 0.00
N ASP A 88 -4.95 8.42 -0.50
CA ASP A 88 -3.65 8.67 0.12
C ASP A 88 -2.78 7.39 0.29
N ASP A 89 -3.03 6.36 -0.53
CA ASP A 89 -2.22 5.13 -0.60
C ASP A 89 -1.07 5.33 -1.60
N LEU A 90 -0.10 6.16 -1.22
CA LEU A 90 0.97 6.63 -2.11
C LEU A 90 1.85 5.49 -2.66
N ILE A 91 2.04 4.42 -1.90
CA ILE A 91 2.86 3.27 -2.34
C ILE A 91 2.17 2.54 -3.48
N ARG A 92 0.88 2.21 -3.33
CA ARG A 92 0.13 1.52 -4.39
C ARG A 92 -0.14 2.43 -5.58
N ALA A 93 -0.35 3.71 -5.35
CA ALA A 93 -0.49 4.69 -6.43
C ALA A 93 0.78 4.75 -7.29
N PHE A 94 1.94 4.82 -6.64
CA PHE A 94 3.24 4.81 -7.33
C PHE A 94 3.48 3.48 -8.05
N GLU A 95 3.20 2.35 -7.40
CA GLU A 95 3.35 1.03 -8.02
C GLU A 95 2.47 0.90 -9.28
N ALA A 96 1.18 1.25 -9.19
CA ALA A 96 0.25 1.15 -10.30
C ALA A 96 0.71 1.98 -11.51
N ILE A 97 1.22 3.19 -11.29
CA ILE A 97 1.66 4.02 -12.41
C ILE A 97 2.95 3.52 -13.06
N ILE A 98 3.86 2.94 -12.29
CA ILE A 98 5.05 2.29 -12.83
C ILE A 98 4.67 1.06 -13.65
N TRP A 99 3.67 0.28 -13.24
CA TRP A 99 3.13 -0.80 -14.05
C TRP A 99 2.55 -0.29 -15.37
N ALA A 100 1.68 0.72 -15.35
CA ALA A 100 1.14 1.32 -16.58
C ALA A 100 2.27 1.75 -17.53
N TRP A 101 3.29 2.44 -17.00
CA TRP A 101 4.44 2.90 -17.78
C TRP A 101 5.27 1.75 -18.37
N ALA A 102 5.53 0.70 -17.59
CA ALA A 102 6.26 -0.47 -18.04
C ALA A 102 5.53 -1.19 -19.18
N TRP A 103 4.21 -1.36 -19.08
CA TRP A 103 3.40 -1.90 -20.18
C TRP A 103 3.56 -1.01 -21.42
N MET A 104 3.36 0.30 -21.33
CA MET A 104 3.51 1.19 -22.50
C MET A 104 4.89 1.09 -23.17
N GLU A 105 5.98 1.16 -22.41
CA GLU A 105 7.35 1.08 -22.93
C GLU A 105 7.62 -0.28 -23.59
N ILE A 106 7.27 -1.38 -22.92
CA ILE A 106 7.44 -2.73 -23.47
C ILE A 106 6.60 -2.91 -24.73
N GLY A 107 5.35 -2.45 -24.70
CA GLY A 107 4.43 -2.52 -25.82
C GLY A 107 4.95 -1.79 -27.05
N LEU A 108 5.50 -0.59 -26.86
CA LEU A 108 6.13 0.18 -27.95
C LEU A 108 7.41 -0.50 -28.47
N GLN A 109 8.28 -0.97 -27.57
CA GLN A 109 9.52 -1.66 -27.96
C GLN A 109 9.29 -2.98 -28.69
N LYS A 110 8.22 -3.69 -28.34
CA LYS A 110 7.81 -4.96 -28.97
C LYS A 110 6.87 -4.75 -30.15
N GLU A 111 6.58 -3.50 -30.52
CA GLU A 111 5.66 -3.13 -31.58
C GLU A 111 4.21 -3.66 -31.42
N ILE A 112 3.83 -4.00 -30.20
CA ILE A 112 2.44 -4.31 -29.82
C ILE A 112 1.62 -3.01 -29.80
N LEU A 113 2.25 -1.92 -29.35
CA LEU A 113 1.73 -0.56 -29.37
C LEU A 113 2.48 0.28 -30.40
N ARG A 114 1.83 1.31 -30.92
CA ARG A 114 2.38 2.29 -31.87
C ARG A 114 1.83 3.67 -31.56
N HIS A 115 2.59 4.71 -31.91
CA HIS A 115 2.08 6.07 -31.84
C HIS A 115 0.98 6.29 -32.88
N LYS A 116 -0.10 6.95 -32.46
CA LYS A 116 -1.14 7.45 -33.37
C LYS A 116 -0.49 8.46 -34.32
N ARG A 117 -0.75 8.29 -35.62
CA ARG A 117 -0.29 9.20 -36.67
C ARG A 117 -1.28 10.34 -36.88
#